data_AF-A0A183SA00-F1
#
_entry.id   AF-A0A183SA00-F1
#
_cell.length_a   1.000
_cell.length_b   1.000
_cell.length_c   1.000
_cell.angle_alpha   90.00
_cell.angle_beta   90.00
_cell.angle_gamma   90.00
#
_symmetry.space_group_name_H-M   'P 1'
#
loop_
_entity.id
_entity.type
_entity.pdbx_description
1 polymer ?
#
loop_
_entity_poly.entity_id
_entity_poly.type
_entity_poly.pdbx_seq_one_letter_code
_entity_poly.pdbx_strand_id
1 'polypeptide(L)'
;MSVDLTQAFEAAVSLIALTLESASTPCATTLGTPATCSYDRLPEIGPICQEYDMWLHVDVAYAGSALICPEFHRLMPGLEYISSLAFNPHKWLLMNFDLSIVW
;
A
#
# COMPACT_ATOMS: atom_id res chain seq x y z
N MET A 1 -27.99 -7.73 9.01
CA MET A 1 -26.90 -8.68 8.71
C MET A 1 -25.90 -7.92 7.85
N SER A 2 -25.06 -7.09 8.48
CA SER A 2 -24.03 -6.35 7.77
C SER A 2 -22.93 -7.34 7.38
N VAL A 3 -22.70 -7.52 6.08
CA VAL A 3 -21.52 -8.23 5.61
C VAL A 3 -20.32 -7.43 6.11
N ASP A 4 -19.45 -8.05 6.90
CA ASP A 4 -18.19 -7.42 7.29
C ASP A 4 -17.32 -7.34 6.03
N LEU A 5 -17.28 -6.14 5.44
CA LEU A 5 -16.52 -5.87 4.23
C LEU A 5 -15.02 -6.13 4.43
N THR A 6 -14.52 -6.08 5.67
CA THR A 6 -13.13 -6.40 6.01
C THR A 6 -12.88 -7.89 5.81
N GLN A 7 -13.78 -8.73 6.33
CA GLN A 7 -13.69 -10.18 6.22
C GLN A 7 -13.87 -10.67 4.77
N ALA A 8 -14.73 -10.01 4.00
CA ALA A 8 -14.90 -10.29 2.58
C ALA A 8 -13.67 -9.89 1.74
N PHE A 9 -12.98 -8.82 2.12
CA PHE A 9 -11.75 -8.36 1.46
C PHE A 9 -10.56 -9.27 1.79
N GLU A 10 -10.35 -9.63 3.05
CA GLU A 10 -9.34 -10.61 3.46
C GLU A 10 -9.53 -11.94 2.73
N ALA A 11 -10.78 -12.43 2.70
CA ALA A 11 -11.12 -13.64 1.96
C ALA A 11 -10.81 -13.51 0.45
N ALA A 12 -11.04 -12.34 -0.16
CA ALA A 12 -10.74 -12.12 -1.58
C ALA A 12 -9.23 -12.10 -1.84
N VAL A 13 -8.42 -11.45 -0.99
CA VAL A 13 -6.96 -11.44 -1.12
C VAL A 13 -6.39 -12.84 -0.91
N SER A 14 -6.83 -13.57 0.12
CA SER A 14 -6.44 -14.96 0.35
C SER A 14 -6.88 -15.88 -0.80
N LEU A 15 -8.07 -15.67 -1.38
CA LEU A 15 -8.53 -16.47 -2.53
C LEU A 15 -7.68 -16.19 -3.78
N ILE A 16 -7.25 -14.94 -4.01
CA ILE A 16 -6.35 -14.58 -5.11
C ILE A 16 -4.96 -15.21 -4.89
N ALA A 17 -4.44 -15.15 -3.66
CA ALA A 17 -3.18 -15.78 -3.31
C ALA A 17 -3.23 -17.31 -3.47
N LEU A 18 -4.35 -17.95 -3.09
CA LEU A 18 -4.56 -19.39 -3.22
C LEU A 18 -4.85 -19.85 -4.67
N THR A 19 -5.38 -18.98 -5.53
CA THR A 19 -5.71 -19.34 -6.93
C THR A 19 -4.53 -19.26 -7.89
N LEU A 20 -3.45 -18.58 -7.50
CA LEU A 20 -2.25 -18.43 -8.31
C LEU A 20 -1.16 -19.31 -7.69
N GLU A 21 -1.01 -20.55 -8.17
CA GLU A 21 -0.03 -21.59 -7.73
C GLU A 21 1.47 -21.18 -7.83
N SER A 22 1.82 -19.91 -7.87
CA SER A 22 3.21 -19.46 -8.00
C SER A 22 3.46 -18.19 -7.20
N ALA A 23 4.50 -18.24 -6.37
CA ALA A 23 5.12 -17.17 -5.59
C ALA A 23 5.66 -15.99 -6.44
N SER A 24 4.84 -15.42 -7.33
CA SER A 24 5.26 -14.35 -8.24
C SER A 24 4.17 -13.36 -8.62
N THR A 25 3.01 -13.37 -7.95
CA THR A 25 2.01 -12.32 -8.17
C THR A 25 2.32 -11.14 -7.25
N PRO A 26 2.73 -9.97 -7.78
CA PRO A 26 2.95 -8.80 -6.95
C PRO A 26 1.62 -8.25 -6.44
N CYS A 27 1.59 -7.81 -5.18
CA CYS A 27 0.52 -7.03 -4.60
C CYS A 27 0.87 -5.54 -4.71
N ALA A 28 -0.09 -4.72 -5.17
CA ALA A 28 0.05 -3.28 -5.22
C ALA A 28 -1.02 -2.64 -4.35
N THR A 29 -0.61 -1.70 -3.50
CA THR A 29 -1.48 -0.93 -2.60
C THR A 29 -1.18 0.56 -2.75
N THR A 30 -2.11 1.40 -2.31
CA THR A 30 -2.00 2.85 -2.42
C THR A 30 -2.26 3.53 -1.08
N LEU A 31 -1.37 4.45 -0.69
CA LEU A 31 -1.64 5.44 0.35
C LEU A 31 -1.84 6.80 -0.31
N GLY A 32 -3.09 7.26 -0.35
CA GLY A 32 -3.49 8.51 -1.00
C GLY A 32 -3.93 8.32 -2.45
N THR A 33 -5.05 7.63 -2.67
CA THR A 33 -5.62 7.41 -4.00
C THR A 33 -5.95 8.73 -4.73
N PRO A 34 -5.83 8.79 -6.08
CA PRO A 34 -6.01 10.06 -6.80
C PRO A 34 -7.40 10.68 -6.68
N ALA A 35 -8.45 9.86 -6.54
CA ALA A 35 -9.82 10.35 -6.55
C ALA A 35 -10.25 10.96 -5.22
N THR A 36 -9.94 10.28 -4.11
CA THR A 36 -10.47 10.63 -2.78
C THR A 36 -9.40 10.72 -1.70
N CYS A 37 -8.13 10.51 -2.05
CA CYS A 37 -7.03 10.42 -1.10
C CYS A 37 -7.29 9.33 -0.03
N SER A 38 -7.86 8.20 -0.44
CA SER A 38 -8.07 7.05 0.45
C SER A 38 -6.77 6.26 0.67
N TYR A 39 -6.75 5.43 1.72
CA TYR A 39 -5.58 4.66 2.15
C TYR A 39 -5.96 3.19 2.24
N ASP A 40 -5.17 2.33 1.62
CA ASP A 40 -5.28 0.89 1.83
C ASP A 40 -4.78 0.52 3.24
N ARG A 41 -5.38 -0.52 3.83
CA ARG A 41 -5.08 -0.95 5.19
C ARG A 41 -3.88 -1.89 5.20
N LEU A 42 -2.67 -1.32 5.12
CA LEU A 42 -1.43 -2.09 5.15
C LEU A 42 -1.27 -3.04 6.35
N PRO A 43 -1.74 -2.72 7.57
CA PRO A 43 -1.66 -3.67 8.68
C PRO A 43 -2.49 -4.96 8.46
N GLU A 44 -3.52 -4.89 7.63
CA GLU A 44 -4.36 -6.05 7.26
C GLU A 44 -3.76 -6.78 6.04
N ILE A 45 -3.23 -6.05 5.06
CA ILE A 45 -2.70 -6.61 3.79
C ILE A 45 -1.29 -7.20 3.96
N GLY A 46 -0.42 -6.52 4.71
CA GLY A 46 0.99 -6.87 4.87
C GLY A 46 1.24 -8.29 5.38
N PRO A 47 0.58 -8.74 6.46
CA PRO A 47 0.69 -10.12 6.94
C PRO A 47 0.29 -11.17 5.91
N ILE A 48 -0.73 -10.89 5.09
CA ILE A 48 -1.18 -11.79 4.01
C ILE A 48 -0.09 -11.88 2.94
N CYS A 49 0.45 -10.75 2.49
CA CYS A 49 1.54 -10.75 1.52
C CYS A 49 2.77 -11.50 2.05
N GLN A 50 3.10 -11.36 3.34
CA GLN A 50 4.20 -12.07 3.96
C GLN A 50 3.94 -13.58 4.06
N GLU A 51 2.73 -14.01 4.43
CA GLU A 51 2.34 -15.43 4.53
C GLU A 51 2.47 -16.16 3.19
N TYR A 52 2.14 -15.49 2.10
CA TYR A 52 2.17 -16.05 0.74
C TYR A 52 3.42 -15.69 -0.07
N ASP A 53 4.46 -15.13 0.56
CA ASP A 53 5.71 -14.70 -0.10
C ASP A 53 5.48 -13.79 -1.33
N MET A 54 4.52 -12.87 -1.20
CA MET A 54 4.17 -11.92 -2.25
C MET A 54 4.98 -10.64 -2.12
N TRP A 55 5.46 -10.13 -3.25
CA TRP A 55 6.04 -8.80 -3.32
C TRP A 55 4.96 -7.75 -3.03
N LEU A 56 5.13 -6.94 -1.99
CA LEU A 56 4.20 -5.87 -1.63
C LEU A 56 4.78 -4.50 -2.06
N HIS A 57 4.17 -3.90 -3.08
CA HIS A 57 4.47 -2.53 -3.50
C HIS A 57 3.45 -1.53 -2.93
N VAL A 58 3.94 -0.38 -2.45
CA VAL A 58 3.09 0.72 -1.99
C VAL A 58 3.31 1.97 -2.84
N ASP A 59 2.26 2.43 -3.51
CA ASP A 59 2.21 3.74 -4.16
C ASP A 59 1.84 4.81 -3.12
N VAL A 60 2.80 5.68 -2.80
CA VAL A 60 2.60 6.87 -1.96
C VAL A 60 2.88 8.15 -2.73
N ALA A 61 2.71 8.16 -4.05
CA ALA A 61 3.13 9.24 -4.92
C ALA A 61 2.69 10.63 -4.42
N TYR A 62 1.44 10.76 -3.96
CA TYR A 62 0.92 12.01 -3.40
C TYR A 62 1.13 12.12 -1.88
N ALA A 63 0.57 11.19 -1.11
CA ALA A 63 0.54 11.28 0.36
C ALA A 63 1.89 11.03 1.04
N GLY A 64 2.89 10.48 0.35
CA GLY A 64 4.22 10.22 0.90
C GLY A 64 4.90 11.47 1.46
N SER A 65 4.61 12.67 0.91
CA SER A 65 5.14 13.94 1.43
C SER A 65 4.68 14.21 2.86
N ALA A 66 3.44 13.80 3.19
CA ALA A 66 2.87 14.01 4.51
C ALA A 66 3.55 13.15 5.59
N LEU A 67 4.16 12.02 5.22
CA LEU A 67 4.83 11.10 6.16
C LEU A 67 6.11 11.70 6.77
N ILE A 68 6.58 12.85 6.30
CA ILE A 68 7.66 13.61 6.93
C ILE A 68 7.17 14.27 8.24
N CYS A 69 5.87 14.57 8.35
CA CYS A 69 5.33 15.24 9.53
C CYS A 69 4.83 14.20 10.56
N PRO A 70 5.23 14.32 11.84
CA PRO A 70 4.88 13.35 12.88
C PRO A 70 3.38 13.08 13.06
N GLU A 71 2.53 14.08 12.84
CA GLU A 71 1.07 13.97 12.95
C GLU A 71 0.44 12.98 11.94
N PHE A 72 1.14 12.68 10.85
CA PHE A 72 0.70 11.72 9.84
C PHE A 72 1.33 10.33 10.01
N HIS A 73 2.24 10.12 10.97
CA HIS A 73 2.86 8.81 11.21
C HIS A 73 1.85 7.72 11.59
N ARG A 74 0.63 8.09 12.00
CA ARG A 74 -0.50 7.14 12.16
C ARG A 74 -0.87 6.38 10.87
N LEU A 75 -0.38 6.82 9.71
CA LEU A 75 -0.58 6.17 8.41
C LEU A 75 0.57 5.22 8.02
N MET A 76 1.65 5.18 8.82
CA MET A 76 2.82 4.32 8.59
C MET A 76 2.69 2.86 9.05
N PRO A 77 1.78 2.45 9.97
CA PRO A 77 1.66 1.05 10.34
C PRO A 77 1.44 0.16 9.11
N GLY A 78 2.20 -0.93 9.01
CA GLY A 78 2.19 -1.85 7.88
C GLY A 78 3.23 -1.56 6.80
N LEU A 79 3.94 -0.42 6.85
CA LEU A 79 5.08 -0.16 5.96
C LEU A 79 6.25 -1.12 6.20
N GLU A 80 6.31 -1.77 7.37
CA GLU A 80 7.31 -2.79 7.70
C GLU A 80 7.21 -4.06 6.84
N TYR A 81 6.07 -4.31 6.18
CA TYR A 81 5.86 -5.49 5.33
C TYR A 81 6.23 -5.26 3.85
N ILE A 82 6.55 -4.02 3.47
CA ILE A 82 6.63 -3.64 2.06
C ILE A 82 7.96 -4.08 1.45
N SER A 83 7.91 -4.49 0.20
CA SER A 83 9.07 -4.84 -0.60
C SER A 83 9.57 -3.66 -1.43
N SER A 84 8.68 -2.75 -1.83
CA SER A 84 9.07 -1.48 -2.44
C SER A 84 8.02 -0.39 -2.24
N LEU A 85 8.45 0.86 -2.41
CA LEU A 85 7.61 2.05 -2.26
C LEU A 85 7.93 3.10 -3.32
N ALA A 86 6.89 3.71 -3.91
CA ALA A 86 7.03 4.80 -4.87
C ALA A 86 6.52 6.13 -4.30
N PHE A 87 7.35 7.18 -4.36
CA PHE A 87 7.03 8.51 -3.86
C PHE A 87 7.38 9.59 -4.89
N ASN A 88 6.52 10.61 -5.07
CA ASN A 88 6.76 11.69 -6.01
C ASN A 88 6.90 13.04 -5.28
N PRO A 89 8.12 13.46 -4.92
CA PRO A 89 8.37 14.79 -4.37
C PRO A 89 7.82 15.93 -5.23
N HIS A 90 7.72 15.73 -6.55
CA HIS A 90 7.19 16.72 -7.47
C HIS A 90 5.66 16.93 -7.38
N LYS A 91 4.94 16.10 -6.60
CA LYS A 91 3.52 16.28 -6.36
C LYS A 91 3.25 17.23 -5.19
N TRP A 92 3.87 16.96 -4.03
CA TRP A 92 3.52 17.67 -2.79
C TRP A 92 4.72 17.97 -1.87
N LEU A 93 5.93 17.98 -2.43
CA LEU A 93 7.17 18.35 -1.71
C LEU A 93 7.98 19.44 -2.45
N LEU A 94 7.32 20.24 -3.30
CA LEU A 94 7.88 21.43 -3.95
C LEU A 94 9.12 21.20 -4.83
N MET A 95 9.35 19.96 -5.26
CA MET A 95 10.37 19.65 -6.27
C MET A 95 9.80 19.88 -7.67
N ASN A 96 10.66 20.21 -8.64
CA ASN A 96 10.22 20.33 -10.03
C ASN A 96 9.69 18.99 -10.57
N PHE A 97 8.80 19.08 -11.56
CA PHE A 97 8.29 17.92 -12.29
C PHE A 97 9.42 17.04 -12.82
N ASP A 98 9.14 15.74 -12.93
CA ASP A 98 10.07 14.68 -13.36
C ASP A 98 11.02 14.13 -12.26
N LEU A 99 10.58 14.16 -10.99
CA LEU A 99 11.29 13.48 -9.88
C LEU A 99 10.40 12.46 -9.16
N SER A 100 10.61 11.17 -9.42
CA SER A 100 9.97 10.07 -8.70
C SER A 100 11.06 9.22 -8.03
N ILE A 101 10.81 8.82 -6.79
CA ILE A 101 11.74 8.05 -5.96
C ILE A 101 11.12 6.67 -5.74
N VAL A 102 11.93 5.63 -5.87
CA VAL A 102 11.57 4.25 -5.52
C VAL A 102 12.57 3.75 -4.48
N TRP A 103 12.06 3.17 -3.40
CA TRP A 103 12.82 2.45 -2.38
C TRP A 103 12.47 0.97 -2.44
#